data_AF-A0A2V8WH78-F1
#
_entry.id   AF-A0A2V8WH78-F1
#
_cell.length_a   1.000
_cell.length_b   1.000
_cell.length_c   1.000
_cell.angle_alpha   90.00
_cell.angle_beta   90.00
_cell.angle_gamma   90.00
#
_symmetry.space_group_name_H-M   'P 1'
#
loop_
_entity.id
_entity.type
_entity.pdbx_description
1 polymer ?
#
loop_
_entity_poly.entity_id
_entity_poly.type
_entity_poly.pdbx_seq_one_letter_code
_entity_poly.pdbx_strand_id
1 'polypeptide(L)'
;MSSSRRLLIVGGIALALWGMGYGLWYAVFAEHQALNGIGGSLATAFDAAASRNLGAAETAFRNYKEAKYIYDRQVDVHGHWIGLAMLLIVVGIAFDRVRFAERHKLVLACTLLAGAAIFPFGVLLQTFDHGAIPRGIAILGSVLVIAALIGITLGLAGRKAPSE
;
A
#
# COMPACT_ATOMS: atom_id res chain seq x y z
N MET A 1 -15.57 -20.81 -12.70
CA MET A 1 -14.50 -19.78 -12.58
C MET A 1 -13.17 -20.51 -12.45
N SER A 2 -12.11 -20.03 -13.11
CA SER A 2 -10.77 -20.57 -12.89
C SER A 2 -10.30 -20.32 -11.45
N SER A 3 -9.42 -21.18 -10.93
CA SER A 3 -8.90 -21.05 -9.56
C SER A 3 -8.13 -19.74 -9.39
N SER A 4 -7.35 -19.36 -10.40
CA SER A 4 -6.59 -18.11 -10.43
C SER A 4 -7.50 -16.86 -10.41
N ARG A 5 -8.60 -16.86 -11.18
CA ARG A 5 -9.61 -15.79 -11.12
C ARG A 5 -10.27 -15.70 -9.74
N ARG A 6 -10.68 -16.85 -9.18
CA ARG A 6 -11.32 -16.88 -7.85
C ARG A 6 -10.37 -16.35 -6.78
N LEU A 7 -9.10 -16.71 -6.83
CA LEU A 7 -8.07 -16.24 -5.90
C LEU A 7 -7.95 -14.71 -5.92
N LEU A 8 -7.89 -14.09 -7.10
CA LEU A 8 -7.79 -12.64 -7.22
C LEU A 8 -9.02 -11.91 -6.69
N ILE A 9 -10.23 -12.38 -7.03
CA ILE A 9 -11.47 -11.73 -6.60
C ILE A 9 -11.67 -11.89 -5.09
N VAL A 10 -11.55 -13.12 -4.56
CA VAL A 10 -11.74 -13.37 -3.13
C VAL A 10 -10.62 -12.72 -2.31
N GLY A 11 -9.38 -12.79 -2.79
CA GLY A 11 -8.23 -12.12 -2.17
C GLY A 11 -8.38 -10.60 -2.16
N GLY A 12 -8.86 -10.02 -3.26
CA GLY A 12 -9.19 -8.59 -3.33
C GLY A 12 -10.30 -8.19 -2.37
N ILE A 13 -11.38 -8.97 -2.26
CA ILE A 13 -12.45 -8.71 -1.28
C ILE A 13 -11.91 -8.78 0.15
N ALA A 14 -11.13 -9.82 0.47
CA ALA A 14 -10.53 -9.96 1.80
C ALA A 14 -9.60 -8.77 2.12
N LEU A 15 -8.77 -8.36 1.15
CA LEU A 15 -7.87 -7.22 1.31
C LEU A 15 -8.63 -5.89 1.43
N ALA A 16 -9.75 -5.73 0.73
CA ALA A 16 -10.62 -4.56 0.85
C ALA A 16 -11.23 -4.48 2.27
N LEU A 17 -11.78 -5.58 2.78
CA LEU A 17 -12.33 -5.65 4.14
C LEU A 17 -11.26 -5.34 5.18
N TRP A 18 -10.06 -5.89 5.00
CA TRP A 18 -8.90 -5.58 5.85
C TRP A 18 -8.53 -4.10 5.80
N GLY A 19 -8.37 -3.53 4.60
CA GLY A 19 -8.03 -2.12 4.42
C GLY A 19 -9.10 -1.18 4.99
N MET A 20 -10.39 -1.52 4.85
CA MET A 20 -11.51 -0.76 5.41
C MET A 20 -11.50 -0.84 6.94
N GLY A 21 -11.31 -2.03 7.51
CA GLY A 21 -11.22 -2.21 8.96
C GLY A 21 -10.07 -1.42 9.56
N TYR A 22 -8.91 -1.45 8.91
CA TYR A 22 -7.75 -0.65 9.30
C TYR A 22 -8.03 0.86 9.23
N GLY A 23 -8.57 1.34 8.11
CA GLY A 23 -8.89 2.75 7.92
C GLY A 23 -9.92 3.26 8.93
N LEU A 24 -10.95 2.46 9.22
CA LEU A 24 -11.95 2.78 10.23
C LEU A 24 -11.33 2.88 11.63
N TRP A 25 -10.49 1.90 12.01
CA TRP A 25 -9.80 1.95 13.29
C TRP A 25 -8.91 3.19 13.40
N TYR A 26 -8.12 3.48 12.36
CA TYR A 26 -7.23 4.64 12.36
C TYR A 26 -8.01 5.96 12.46
N ALA A 27 -9.07 6.12 11.66
CA ALA A 27 -9.90 7.32 11.66
C ALA A 27 -10.57 7.58 13.02
N VAL A 28 -11.08 6.52 13.67
CA VAL A 28 -11.81 6.66 14.95
C VAL A 28 -10.86 6.88 16.12
N PHE A 29 -9.71 6.20 16.15
CA PHE A 29 -8.91 6.11 17.37
C PHE A 29 -7.56 6.82 17.32
N ALA A 30 -7.01 7.13 16.14
CA ALA A 30 -5.63 7.61 16.02
C ALA A 30 -5.50 8.90 15.20
N GLU A 31 -6.34 9.11 14.20
CA GLU A 31 -6.18 10.21 13.25
C GLU A 31 -6.31 11.58 13.91
N HIS A 32 -7.29 11.78 14.79
CA HIS A 32 -7.48 13.07 15.45
C HIS A 32 -6.29 13.44 16.36
N GLN A 33 -5.74 12.46 17.09
CA GLN A 33 -4.57 12.65 17.93
C GLN A 33 -3.32 12.96 17.08
N ALA A 34 -3.16 12.28 15.94
CA ALA A 34 -2.08 12.56 15.01
C ALA A 34 -2.16 13.99 14.46
N LEU A 35 -3.35 14.42 14.01
CA LEU A 35 -3.56 15.78 13.51
C LEU A 35 -3.34 16.84 14.60
N ASN A 36 -3.75 16.59 15.84
CA ASN A 36 -3.48 17.48 16.97
C ASN A 36 -1.97 17.59 17.24
N GLY A 37 -1.22 16.47 17.18
CA GLY A 37 0.24 16.48 17.33
C GLY A 37 0.94 17.28 16.23
N ILE A 38 0.50 17.12 14.98
CA ILE A 38 1.01 17.88 13.83
C ILE A 38 0.73 19.38 14.00
N GLY A 39 -0.52 19.75 14.28
CA GLY A 39 -0.90 21.15 14.45
C GLY A 39 -0.20 21.80 15.65
N GLY A 40 -0.16 21.11 16.80
CA GLY A 40 0.47 21.60 18.02
C GLY A 40 1.98 21.80 17.88
N SER A 41 2.69 20.85 17.27
CA SER A 41 4.13 20.99 17.02
C SER A 41 4.46 22.14 16.07
N LEU A 42 3.64 22.36 15.04
CA LEU A 42 3.81 23.48 14.12
C LEU A 42 3.53 24.84 14.78
N ALA A 43 2.47 24.93 15.59
CA ALA A 43 2.16 26.14 16.35
C ALA A 43 3.29 26.51 17.32
N THR A 44 3.80 25.52 18.08
CA THR A 44 4.95 25.71 18.97
C THR A 44 6.20 26.15 18.22
N ALA A 45 6.44 25.61 17.01
CA ALA A 45 7.60 26.01 16.22
C ALA A 45 7.56 27.49 15.84
N PHE A 46 6.39 27.99 15.42
CA PHE A 46 6.22 29.40 15.06
C PHE A 46 6.28 30.32 16.28
N ASP A 47 5.68 29.94 17.40
CA ASP A 47 5.75 30.72 18.64
C ASP A 47 7.20 30.84 19.15
N ALA A 48 7.95 29.73 19.15
CA ALA A 48 9.35 29.72 19.52
C ALA A 48 10.21 30.56 18.56
N ALA A 49 9.94 30.51 17.26
CA ALA A 49 10.64 31.32 16.26
C ALA A 49 10.35 32.82 16.46
N ALA A 50 9.10 33.19 16.73
CA ALA A 50 8.70 34.56 17.03
C ALA A 50 9.41 35.09 18.29
N SER A 51 9.58 34.23 19.28
CA SER A 51 10.33 34.48 20.52
C SER A 51 11.86 34.43 20.36
N ARG A 52 12.36 34.29 19.13
CA ARG A 52 13.79 34.15 18.78
C ARG A 52 14.48 32.96 19.48
N ASN A 53 13.72 31.96 19.91
CA ASN A 53 14.23 30.73 20.49
C ASN A 53 14.39 29.66 19.39
N LEU A 54 15.47 29.77 18.63
CA LEU A 54 15.72 28.91 17.47
C LEU A 54 15.87 27.42 17.86
N GLY A 55 16.47 27.12 19.02
CA GLY A 55 16.62 25.74 19.48
C GLY A 55 15.28 25.06 19.79
N ALA A 56 14.36 25.79 20.41
CA ALA A 56 13.00 25.30 20.65
C ALA A 56 12.21 25.17 19.34
N ALA A 57 12.35 26.13 18.43
CA ALA A 57 11.70 26.08 17.12
C ALA A 57 12.16 24.87 16.30
N GLU A 58 13.47 24.59 16.25
CA GLU A 58 14.02 23.45 15.52
C GLU A 58 13.55 22.12 16.10
N THR A 59 13.48 22.02 17.44
CA THR A 59 12.95 20.83 18.12
C THR A 59 11.48 20.60 17.78
N ALA A 60 10.67 21.66 17.79
CA ALA A 60 9.26 21.58 17.42
C ALA A 60 9.07 21.20 15.93
N PHE A 61 9.90 21.70 15.02
CA PHE A 61 9.89 21.28 13.61
C PHE A 61 10.28 19.83 13.41
N ARG A 62 11.25 19.29 14.17
CA ARG A 62 11.57 17.86 14.12
C ARG A 62 10.38 17.00 14.57
N ASN A 63 9.70 17.41 15.65
CA ASN A 63 8.49 16.73 16.13
C ASN A 63 7.37 16.78 15.10
N TYR A 64 7.17 17.92 14.43
CA TYR A 64 6.22 18.05 13.33
C TYR A 64 6.54 17.09 12.19
N LYS A 65 7.81 17.05 11.76
CA LYS A 65 8.25 16.19 10.65
C LYS A 65 7.99 14.72 10.96
N GLU A 66 8.29 14.30 12.17
CA GLU A 66 8.06 12.93 12.63
C GLU A 66 6.58 12.58 12.67
N ALA A 67 5.76 13.41 13.34
CA ALA A 67 4.32 13.21 13.44
C ALA A 67 3.65 13.16 12.06
N LYS A 68 4.06 14.08 11.16
CA LYS A 68 3.57 14.10 9.79
C LYS A 68 4.00 12.87 9.00
N TYR A 69 5.24 12.43 9.14
CA TYR A 69 5.71 11.23 8.44
C TYR A 69 4.87 10.01 8.84
N ILE A 70 4.68 9.79 10.14
CA ILE A 70 3.86 8.68 10.65
C ILE A 70 2.44 8.78 10.10
N TYR A 71 1.82 9.96 10.20
CA TYR A 71 0.47 10.19 9.66
C TYR A 71 0.39 9.86 8.16
N ASP A 72 1.32 10.37 7.35
CA ASP A 72 1.31 10.14 5.90
C ASP A 72 1.49 8.65 5.59
N ARG A 73 2.35 7.92 6.32
CA ARG A 73 2.49 6.47 6.16
C ARG A 73 1.21 5.72 6.55
N GLN A 74 0.54 6.11 7.62
CA GLN A 74 -0.71 5.51 8.08
C GLN A 74 -1.82 5.64 7.03
N VAL A 75 -1.98 6.84 6.46
CA VAL A 75 -2.95 7.10 5.39
C VAL A 75 -2.59 6.33 4.12
N ASP A 76 -1.30 6.31 3.75
CA ASP A 76 -0.82 5.56 2.59
C ASP A 76 -1.11 4.06 2.70
N VAL A 77 -0.95 3.46 3.88
CA VAL A 77 -1.24 2.03 4.11
C VAL A 77 -2.68 1.70 3.76
N HIS A 78 -3.62 2.46 4.32
CA HIS A 78 -5.05 2.31 4.04
C HIS A 78 -5.34 2.48 2.54
N GLY A 79 -4.86 3.57 1.94
CA GLY A 79 -5.08 3.89 0.54
C GLY A 79 -4.57 2.81 -0.41
N HIS A 80 -3.36 2.28 -0.17
CA HIS A 80 -2.78 1.25 -1.02
C HIS A 80 -3.46 -0.12 -0.84
N TRP A 81 -3.85 -0.51 0.37
CA TRP A 81 -4.61 -1.77 0.53
C TRP A 81 -5.94 -1.73 -0.23
N ILE A 82 -6.69 -0.63 -0.16
CA ILE A 82 -7.95 -0.49 -0.90
C ILE A 82 -7.71 -0.39 -2.42
N GLY A 83 -6.75 0.42 -2.86
CA GLY A 83 -6.43 0.58 -4.27
C GLY A 83 -5.99 -0.75 -4.92
N LEU A 84 -5.13 -1.51 -4.25
CA LEU A 84 -4.66 -2.80 -4.74
C LEU A 84 -5.72 -3.88 -4.62
N ALA A 85 -6.59 -3.84 -3.60
CA ALA A 85 -7.76 -4.71 -3.52
C ALA A 85 -8.69 -4.53 -4.72
N MET A 86 -8.97 -3.27 -5.10
CA MET A 86 -9.76 -2.97 -6.30
C MET A 86 -9.07 -3.46 -7.57
N LEU A 87 -7.75 -3.26 -7.69
CA LEU A 87 -6.96 -3.79 -8.79
C LEU A 87 -7.08 -5.32 -8.90
N LEU A 88 -6.95 -6.05 -7.80
CA LEU A 88 -7.09 -7.51 -7.75
C LEU A 88 -8.47 -7.95 -8.25
N ILE A 89 -9.55 -7.28 -7.82
CA ILE A 89 -10.92 -7.60 -8.25
C ILE A 89 -11.09 -7.36 -9.75
N VAL A 90 -10.69 -6.17 -10.24
CA VAL A 90 -10.84 -5.79 -11.65
C VAL A 90 -10.02 -6.70 -12.57
N VAL A 91 -8.75 -6.92 -12.22
CA VAL A 91 -7.87 -7.86 -12.95
C VAL A 91 -8.44 -9.28 -12.89
N GLY A 92 -8.96 -9.70 -11.72
CA GLY A 92 -9.63 -10.98 -11.52
C GLY A 92 -10.80 -11.19 -12.46
N ILE A 93 -11.65 -10.18 -12.67
CA ILE A 93 -12.77 -10.25 -13.61
C ILE A 93 -12.29 -10.51 -15.05
N ALA A 94 -11.21 -9.85 -15.47
CA ALA A 94 -10.63 -10.01 -16.80
C ALA A 94 -9.67 -11.21 -16.93
N PHE A 95 -9.35 -11.90 -15.84
CA PHE A 95 -8.20 -12.82 -15.76
C PHE A 95 -8.32 -14.05 -16.66
N ASP A 96 -9.55 -14.50 -16.94
CA ASP A 96 -9.78 -15.62 -17.84
C ASP A 96 -9.28 -15.33 -19.27
N ARG A 97 -9.13 -14.05 -19.66
CA ARG A 97 -8.57 -13.63 -20.95
C ARG A 97 -7.05 -13.74 -21.06
N VAL A 98 -6.33 -13.87 -19.94
CA VAL A 98 -4.88 -14.10 -19.95
C VAL A 98 -4.60 -15.42 -20.66
N ARG A 99 -3.68 -15.45 -21.63
CA ARG A 99 -3.50 -16.59 -22.54
C ARG A 99 -2.32 -17.47 -22.13
N PHE A 100 -2.30 -17.84 -20.86
CA PHE A 100 -1.34 -18.80 -20.31
C PHE A 100 -2.03 -20.06 -19.81
N ALA A 101 -1.27 -21.15 -19.64
CA ALA A 101 -1.74 -22.31 -18.92
C ALA A 101 -2.10 -21.94 -17.46
N GLU A 102 -3.08 -22.64 -16.88
CA GLU A 102 -3.61 -22.31 -15.55
C GLU A 102 -2.53 -22.26 -14.46
N ARG A 103 -1.49 -23.10 -14.54
CA ARG A 103 -0.36 -23.06 -13.61
C ARG A 103 0.33 -21.70 -13.58
N HIS A 104 0.59 -21.09 -14.74
CA HIS A 104 1.25 -19.79 -14.83
C HIS A 104 0.30 -18.66 -14.40
N LYS A 105 -0.99 -18.77 -14.74
CA LYS A 105 -2.03 -17.86 -14.25
C LYS A 105 -2.08 -17.84 -12.73
N LEU A 106 -2.04 -19.02 -12.10
CA LEU A 106 -2.06 -19.14 -10.65
C LEU A 106 -0.81 -18.51 -10.01
N VAL A 107 0.38 -18.71 -10.59
CA VAL A 107 1.61 -18.05 -10.13
C VAL A 107 1.46 -16.53 -10.21
N LEU A 108 1.00 -15.98 -11.34
CA LEU A 108 0.78 -14.53 -11.49
C LEU A 108 -0.25 -14.00 -10.48
N ALA A 109 -1.33 -14.74 -10.25
CA ALA A 109 -2.36 -14.38 -9.29
C ALA A 109 -1.82 -14.37 -7.84
N CYS A 110 -1.06 -15.40 -7.46
CA CYS A 110 -0.39 -15.47 -6.16
C CYS A 110 0.63 -14.34 -5.98
N THR A 111 1.45 -14.08 -7.00
CA THR A 111 2.45 -13.00 -6.96
C THR A 111 1.79 -11.63 -6.81
N LEU A 112 0.71 -11.37 -7.56
CA LEU A 112 -0.01 -10.10 -7.46
C LEU A 112 -0.66 -9.93 -6.08
N LEU A 113 -1.32 -10.98 -5.55
CA LEU A 113 -1.93 -10.96 -4.23
C LEU A 113 -0.88 -10.77 -3.11
N ALA A 114 0.24 -11.50 -3.19
CA ALA A 114 1.33 -11.38 -2.23
C ALA A 114 1.93 -9.98 -2.26
N GLY A 115 2.21 -9.42 -3.45
CA GLY A 115 2.70 -8.06 -3.59
C GLY A 115 1.72 -7.03 -3.03
N ALA A 116 0.42 -7.20 -3.30
CA ALA A 116 -0.64 -6.32 -2.80
C ALA A 116 -0.77 -6.30 -1.27
N ALA A 117 -0.43 -7.40 -0.59
CA ALA A 117 -0.40 -7.47 0.87
C ALA A 117 0.94 -6.96 1.45
N ILE A 118 2.07 -7.42 0.88
CA ILE A 118 3.42 -7.16 1.39
C ILE A 118 3.78 -5.68 1.27
N PHE A 119 3.44 -5.03 0.16
CA PHE A 119 3.86 -3.64 -0.05
C PHE A 119 3.27 -2.69 1.00
N PRO A 120 1.94 -2.60 1.20
CA PRO A 120 1.40 -1.69 2.20
C PRO A 120 1.75 -2.14 3.62
N PHE A 121 1.97 -3.44 3.86
CA PHE A 121 2.52 -3.91 5.14
C PHE A 121 3.93 -3.37 5.41
N GLY A 122 4.83 -3.35 4.41
CA GLY A 122 6.14 -2.71 4.53
C GLY A 122 6.05 -1.20 4.78
N VAL A 123 5.06 -0.53 4.18
CA VAL A 123 4.77 0.89 4.47
C VAL A 123 4.27 1.08 5.91
N LEU A 124 3.44 0.16 6.41
CA LEU A 124 2.98 0.19 7.81
C LEU A 124 4.14 0.05 8.78
N LEU A 125 5.07 -0.86 8.52
CA LEU A 125 6.25 -1.04 9.36
C LEU A 125 7.11 0.23 9.43
N GLN A 126 7.07 1.11 8.43
CA GLN A 126 7.78 2.39 8.46
C GLN A 126 7.23 3.35 9.53
N THR A 127 6.03 3.12 10.05
CA THR A 127 5.46 3.91 11.16
C THR A 127 6.08 3.58 12.50
N PHE A 128 6.72 2.40 12.63
CA PHE A 128 7.40 1.95 13.84
C PHE A 128 8.92 2.12 13.75
N ASP A 129 9.48 1.87 12.57
CA ASP A 129 10.91 2.01 12.32
C ASP A 129 11.16 2.64 10.93
N HIS A 130 11.87 3.76 10.92
CA HIS A 130 12.25 4.48 9.69
C HIS A 130 13.41 3.82 8.93
N GLY A 131 13.92 2.68 9.44
CA GLY A 131 15.07 1.96 8.94
C GLY A 131 14.92 1.35 7.54
N ALA A 132 16.00 0.69 7.11
CA ALA A 132 16.09 0.10 5.77
C ALA A 132 15.20 -1.13 5.60
N ILE A 133 14.90 -1.87 6.67
CA ILE A 133 14.15 -3.14 6.60
C ILE A 133 12.70 -2.90 6.17
N PRO A 134 11.90 -2.04 6.84
CA PRO A 134 10.53 -1.74 6.39
C PRO A 134 10.45 -1.22 4.95
N ARG A 135 11.42 -0.38 4.55
CA ARG A 135 11.55 0.10 3.17
C ARG A 135 11.84 -1.03 2.19
N GLY A 136 12.74 -1.94 2.54
CA GLY A 136 13.06 -3.12 1.73
C GLY A 136 11.85 -4.02 1.51
N ILE A 137 11.02 -4.24 2.55
CA ILE A 137 9.77 -5.00 2.45
C ILE A 137 8.79 -4.31 1.50
N ALA A 138 8.63 -2.99 1.63
CA ALA A 138 7.76 -2.22 0.74
C ALA A 138 8.23 -2.32 -0.73
N ILE A 139 9.53 -2.14 -0.99
CA ILE A 139 10.12 -2.26 -2.32
C ILE A 139 9.91 -3.67 -2.89
N LEU A 140 10.13 -4.72 -2.09
CA LEU A 140 9.89 -6.09 -2.53
C LEU A 140 8.42 -6.29 -2.95
N GLY A 141 7.49 -5.85 -2.12
CA GLY A 141 6.07 -5.95 -2.42
C GLY A 141 5.69 -5.23 -3.73
N SER A 142 6.22 -4.01 -3.96
CA SER A 142 5.94 -3.25 -5.17
C SER A 142 6.52 -3.91 -6.42
N VAL A 143 7.73 -4.47 -6.33
CA VAL A 143 8.35 -5.25 -7.41
C VAL A 143 7.49 -6.46 -7.77
N LEU A 144 6.94 -7.19 -6.78
CA LEU A 144 6.04 -8.31 -7.04
C LEU A 144 4.78 -7.87 -7.79
N VAL A 145 4.15 -6.77 -7.37
CA VAL A 145 2.97 -6.20 -8.07
C VAL A 145 3.32 -5.86 -9.52
N ILE A 146 4.42 -5.13 -9.74
CA ILE A 146 4.85 -4.71 -11.07
C ILE A 146 5.16 -5.92 -11.96
N ALA A 147 5.93 -6.89 -11.47
CA ALA A 147 6.29 -8.10 -12.22
C ALA A 147 5.04 -8.91 -12.60
N ALA A 148 4.07 -9.05 -11.68
CA ALA A 148 2.82 -9.73 -11.97
C ALA A 148 2.00 -8.98 -13.03
N LEU A 149 1.89 -7.65 -12.94
CA LEU A 149 1.16 -6.85 -13.93
C LEU A 149 1.81 -6.90 -15.32
N ILE A 150 3.15 -6.89 -15.40
CA ILE A 150 3.87 -7.10 -16.67
C ILE A 150 3.52 -8.48 -17.23
N GLY A 151 3.59 -9.54 -16.42
CA GLY A 151 3.26 -10.90 -16.85
C GLY A 151 1.82 -11.02 -17.35
N ILE A 152 0.85 -10.43 -16.64
CA ILE A 152 -0.56 -10.40 -17.02
C ILE A 152 -0.73 -9.67 -18.36
N THR A 153 -0.10 -8.51 -18.52
CA THR A 153 -0.16 -7.71 -19.76
C THR A 153 0.40 -8.49 -20.94
N LEU A 154 1.55 -9.15 -20.79
CA LEU A 154 2.13 -10.01 -21.82
C LEU A 154 1.21 -11.18 -22.16
N GLY A 155 0.60 -11.80 -21.14
CA GLY A 155 -0.37 -12.87 -21.33
C GLY A 155 -1.66 -12.43 -22.03
N LEU A 156 -2.06 -11.17 -21.90
CA LEU A 156 -3.18 -10.60 -22.67
C LEU A 156 -2.78 -10.28 -24.12
N ALA A 157 -1.54 -9.82 -24.34
CA ALA A 157 -1.03 -9.40 -25.65
C ALA A 157 -0.60 -10.57 -26.56
N GLY A 158 -0.30 -11.75 -26.01
CA GLY A 158 0.16 -12.91 -26.78
C GLY A 158 -0.81 -13.30 -27.92
N ARG A 159 -0.30 -13.46 -29.15
CA ARG A 159 -1.09 -13.93 -30.31
C ARG A 159 -1.41 -15.43 -30.18
N LYS A 160 -2.53 -15.86 -30.77
CA LYS A 160 -2.83 -17.30 -30.98
C LYS A 160 -1.77 -17.80 -31.96
N ALA A 161 -1.06 -18.89 -31.67
CA ALA A 161 -0.38 -19.61 -32.74
C ALA A 161 -1.43 -20.00 -33.79
N PRO A 162 -1.16 -19.82 -35.10
CA PRO A 162 -2.07 -20.31 -36.13
C PRO A 162 -2.25 -21.83 -35.92
N SER A 163 -3.51 -22.26 -35.87
CA SER A 163 -3.85 -23.68 -35.94
C SER A 163 -3.53 -24.15 -37.36
N GLU A 164 -2.57 -25.05 -37.49
CA GLU A 164 -2.40 -25.89 -38.69
C GLU A 164 -3.61 -26.79 -38.92
#